data_AF-A0A968FXT8-F1
#
_entry.id   AF-A0A968FXT8-F1
#
_cell.length_a   1.000
_cell.length_b   1.000
_cell.length_c   1.000
_cell.angle_alpha   90.00
_cell.angle_beta   90.00
_cell.angle_gamma   90.00
#
_symmetry.space_group_name_H-M   'P 1'
#
loop_
_entity.id
_entity.type
_entity.pdbx_description
1 polymer ?
#
loop_
_entity_poly.entity_id
_entity_poly.type
_entity_poly.pdbx_seq_one_letter_code
_entity_poly.pdbx_strand_id
1 'polypeptide(L)'
;RKKARKGDSVIIDFEGFIDNVAFEGGKGEDYTLELGSNSFIPGFEDQIVGMKREETKDVEVSFPEDYGQAELAGKPAVFKVVLKEIKE
;
A
#
# COMPACT_ATOMS: atom_id res chain seq x y z
N ARG A 1 -12.35 -11.59 14.44
CA ARG A 1 -11.07 -10.87 14.26
C ARG A 1 -10.35 -11.46 13.05
N LYS A 2 -10.77 -11.12 11.83
CA LYS A 2 -10.06 -11.56 10.61
C LYS A 2 -8.89 -10.61 10.38
N LYS A 3 -7.75 -11.18 10.00
CA LYS A 3 -6.58 -10.46 9.51
C LYS A 3 -6.59 -10.56 7.99
N ALA A 4 -6.13 -9.53 7.31
CA ALA A 4 -6.00 -9.55 5.87
C ALA A 4 -5.02 -10.64 5.44
N ARG A 5 -5.36 -11.42 4.42
CA ARG A 5 -4.54 -12.51 3.88
C ARG A 5 -4.36 -12.37 2.37
N LYS A 6 -3.33 -13.02 1.83
CA LYS A 6 -3.13 -13.12 0.39
C LYS A 6 -4.35 -13.81 -0.23
N GLY A 7 -4.97 -13.18 -1.22
CA GLY A 7 -6.24 -13.54 -1.85
C GLY A 7 -7.43 -12.68 -1.42
N ASP A 8 -7.35 -11.97 -0.29
CA ASP A 8 -8.41 -11.08 0.17
C ASP A 8 -8.34 -9.72 -0.55
N SER A 9 -9.50 -9.11 -0.80
CA SER A 9 -9.62 -7.73 -1.30
C SER A 9 -9.79 -6.77 -0.13
N VAL A 10 -8.83 -5.90 0.14
CA VAL A 10 -8.94 -4.92 1.23
C VAL A 10 -9.25 -3.53 0.68
N ILE A 11 -10.09 -2.78 1.39
CA ILE A 11 -10.27 -1.35 1.17
C ILE A 11 -9.33 -0.63 2.11
N ILE A 12 -8.39 0.11 1.53
CA ILE A 12 -7.37 0.85 2.25
C ILE A 12 -7.37 2.31 1.82
N ASP A 13 -7.10 3.22 2.76
CA ASP A 13 -6.59 4.54 2.42
C ASP A 13 -5.07 4.48 2.51
N PHE A 14 -4.36 5.08 1.57
CA PHE A 14 -2.91 5.18 1.63
C PHE A 14 -2.45 6.60 1.33
N GLU A 15 -1.39 7.04 1.99
CA GLU A 15 -0.73 8.32 1.72
C GLU A 15 0.78 8.11 1.71
N GLY A 16 1.39 8.36 0.55
CA GLY A 16 2.78 8.10 0.24
C GLY A 16 3.64 9.35 0.38
N PHE A 17 4.80 9.17 1.01
CA PHE A 17 5.78 10.20 1.28
C PHE A 17 7.14 9.76 0.76
N ILE A 18 7.81 10.59 -0.04
CA ILE A 18 9.19 10.42 -0.47
C ILE A 18 10.00 11.52 0.20
N ASP A 19 11.08 11.18 0.90
CA ASP A 19 11.90 12.16 1.62
C ASP A 19 11.10 13.08 2.58
N ASN A 20 10.06 12.52 3.24
CA ASN A 20 9.09 13.26 4.08
C ASN A 20 8.20 14.26 3.32
N VAL A 21 8.17 14.21 2.00
CA VAL A 21 7.31 15.03 1.14
C VAL A 21 6.23 14.13 0.53
N ALA A 22 4.97 14.47 0.74
CA ALA A 22 3.87 13.79 0.06
C ALA A 22 4.00 13.99 -1.45
N PHE A 23 4.00 12.91 -2.23
CA PHE A 23 4.14 12.97 -3.69
C PHE A 23 2.78 12.79 -4.39
N GLU A 24 2.61 13.43 -5.55
CA GLU A 24 1.39 13.28 -6.35
C GLU A 24 1.24 11.85 -6.87
N GLY A 25 0.04 11.27 -6.70
CA GLY A 25 -0.24 9.86 -7.01
C GLY A 25 0.14 8.89 -5.88
N GLY A 26 0.72 9.38 -4.78
CA GLY A 26 0.97 8.60 -3.57
C GLY A 26 -0.21 8.53 -2.61
N LYS A 27 -1.29 9.26 -2.88
CA LYS A 27 -2.49 9.30 -2.03
C LYS A 27 -3.68 8.64 -2.73
N GLY A 28 -4.35 7.75 -2.02
CA GLY A 28 -5.60 7.13 -2.45
C GLY A 28 -6.52 6.91 -1.27
N GLU A 29 -7.81 7.20 -1.45
CA GLU A 29 -8.85 6.94 -0.45
C GLU A 29 -9.79 5.86 -0.99
N ASP A 30 -10.26 4.98 -0.10
CA ASP A 30 -11.15 3.85 -0.38
C ASP A 30 -10.64 2.95 -1.54
N TYR A 31 -9.32 2.81 -1.62
CA TYR A 31 -8.66 2.05 -2.66
C TYR A 31 -8.81 0.56 -2.39
N THR A 32 -9.36 -0.17 -3.36
CA THR A 32 -9.48 -1.63 -3.27
C THR A 32 -8.19 -2.28 -3.76
N LEU A 33 -7.48 -2.95 -2.86
CA LEU A 33 -6.26 -3.68 -3.14
C LEU A 33 -6.48 -5.17 -2.91
N GLU A 34 -6.24 -5.98 -3.94
CA GLU A 34 -6.21 -7.43 -3.81
C GLU A 34 -4.82 -7.88 -3.36
N LEU A 35 -4.72 -8.49 -2.17
CA LEU A 35 -3.45 -8.90 -1.60
C LEU A 35 -2.90 -10.14 -2.31
N GLY A 36 -1.67 -10.07 -2.80
CA GLY A 36 -1.04 -11.14 -3.56
C GLY A 36 -1.30 -11.08 -5.07
N SER A 37 -2.00 -10.05 -5.55
CA SER A 37 -2.19 -9.81 -6.99
C SER A 37 -0.89 -9.38 -7.68
N ASN A 38 0.10 -8.88 -6.91
CA ASN A 38 1.32 -8.24 -7.43
C ASN A 38 1.00 -7.10 -8.41
N SER A 39 -0.21 -6.54 -8.33
CA SER A 39 -0.62 -5.37 -9.12
C SER A 39 -0.12 -4.06 -8.51
N PHE A 40 0.48 -4.12 -7.33
CA PHE A 40 1.03 -2.97 -6.62
C PHE A 40 2.55 -3.10 -6.41
N ILE A 41 3.13 -2.13 -5.71
CA ILE A 41 4.56 -2.11 -5.41
C ILE A 41 4.93 -3.38 -4.62
N PRO A 42 5.93 -4.15 -5.07
CA PRO A 42 6.36 -5.34 -4.36
C PRO A 42 6.79 -5.00 -2.93
N GLY A 43 6.32 -5.79 -1.97
CA GLY A 43 6.53 -5.57 -0.53
C GLY A 43 5.44 -4.75 0.17
N PHE A 44 4.64 -3.97 -0.58
CA PHE A 44 3.53 -3.21 0.00
C PHE A 44 2.42 -4.14 0.52
N GLU A 45 1.96 -5.05 -0.33
CA GLU A 45 0.92 -6.03 0.01
C GLU A 45 1.33 -6.92 1.19
N ASP A 46 2.59 -7.36 1.24
CA ASP A 46 3.11 -8.20 2.34
C ASP A 46 3.08 -7.50 3.70
N GLN A 47 3.21 -6.18 3.74
CA GLN A 47 3.10 -5.40 4.98
C GLN A 47 1.66 -5.25 5.47
N ILE A 48 0.68 -5.27 4.56
CA ILE A 48 -0.76 -5.20 4.85
C ILE A 48 -1.30 -6.57 5.24
N VAL A 49 -0.75 -7.64 4.67
CA VAL A 49 -1.07 -9.01 5.10
C VAL A 49 -0.80 -9.13 6.61
N GLY A 50 -1.83 -9.56 7.35
CA GLY A 50 -1.79 -9.65 8.80
C GLY A 50 -2.40 -8.46 9.54
N MET A 51 -2.67 -7.33 8.86
CA MET A 51 -3.36 -6.18 9.44
C MET A 51 -4.83 -6.50 9.73
N LYS A 52 -5.40 -5.80 10.70
CA LYS A 52 -6.83 -5.86 11.02
C LYS A 52 -7.57 -4.69 10.37
N ARG A 53 -8.90 -4.82 10.26
CA ARG A 53 -9.76 -3.67 9.96
C ARG A 53 -9.53 -2.56 10.99
N GLU A 54 -9.64 -1.32 10.51
CA GLU A 54 -9.47 -0.09 11.26
C GLU A 54 -8.04 0.09 11.84
N GLU A 55 -7.07 -0.67 11.34
CA GLU A 55 -5.67 -0.61 11.78
C GLU A 55 -4.86 0.28 10.82
N THR A 56 -3.91 1.04 11.35
CA THR A 56 -3.01 1.90 10.57
C THR A 56 -1.59 1.39 10.68
N LYS A 57 -0.84 1.43 9.58
CA LYS A 57 0.55 1.00 9.54
C LYS A 57 1.36 1.81 8.54
N ASP A 58 2.57 2.15 8.93
CA ASP A 58 3.58 2.75 8.07
C ASP A 58 4.29 1.64 7.27
N VAL A 59 4.23 1.74 5.96
CA VAL A 59 4.74 0.77 4.99
C VAL A 59 5.88 1.41 4.22
N GLU A 60 7.09 1.00 4.52
CA GLU A 60 8.29 1.44 3.81
C GLU A 60 8.53 0.50 2.63
N VAL A 61 8.49 1.05 1.42
CA VAL A 61 8.71 0.29 0.17
C VAL A 61 9.57 1.09 -0.79
N SER A 62 10.23 0.38 -1.69
CA SER A 62 11.01 0.97 -2.78
C SER A 62 10.22 0.80 -4.07
N PHE A 63 10.06 1.86 -4.84
CA PHE A 63 9.45 1.73 -6.16
C PHE A 63 10.36 0.91 -7.08
N PRO A 64 9.80 -0.02 -7.88
CA PRO A 64 10.58 -0.73 -8.87
C PRO A 64 11.14 0.23 -9.93
N GLU A 65 12.26 -0.15 -10.55
CA GLU A 65 12.88 0.66 -11.61
C GLU A 65 11.98 0.83 -12.85
N ASP A 66 11.08 -0.15 -13.08
CA ASP A 66 10.10 -0.14 -14.18
C ASP A 66 8.78 0.56 -13.79
N TYR A 67 8.75 1.30 -12.67
CA TYR A 67 7.55 2.02 -12.30
C TYR A 67 7.25 3.11 -13.34
N GLY A 68 6.04 3.10 -13.89
CA GLY A 68 5.64 3.98 -15.01
C GLY A 68 5.79 5.48 -14.76
N GLN A 69 6.06 5.88 -13.51
CA GLN A 69 6.49 7.24 -13.17
C GLN A 69 8.00 7.28 -12.90
N ALA A 70 8.77 7.78 -13.87
CA ALA A 70 10.23 7.91 -13.79
C ALA A 70 10.71 8.73 -12.58
N GLU A 71 9.89 9.65 -12.07
CA GLU A 71 10.22 10.45 -10.88
C GLU A 71 10.16 9.67 -9.57
N LEU A 72 9.44 8.54 -9.56
CA LEU A 72 9.25 7.67 -8.41
C LEU A 72 10.06 6.38 -8.52
N ALA A 73 10.35 5.93 -9.74
CA ALA A 73 11.12 4.72 -10.03
C ALA A 73 12.45 4.67 -9.24
N GLY A 74 12.67 3.56 -8.52
CA GLY A 74 13.88 3.35 -7.72
C GLY A 74 13.98 4.17 -6.43
N LYS A 75 13.00 5.04 -6.11
CA LYS A 75 13.03 5.83 -4.88
C LYS A 75 12.41 5.08 -3.69
N PRO A 76 12.97 5.25 -2.48
CA PRO A 76 12.32 4.80 -1.26
C PRO A 76 11.14 5.72 -0.93
N ALA A 77 10.02 5.12 -0.55
CA ALA A 77 8.81 5.82 -0.14
C ALA A 77 8.21 5.17 1.11
N VAL A 78 7.63 6.01 1.96
CA VAL A 78 6.90 5.61 3.16
C VAL A 78 5.43 5.84 2.89
N PHE A 79 4.63 4.78 2.93
CA PHE A 79 3.20 4.85 2.76
C PHE A 79 2.50 4.62 4.08
N LYS A 80 1.71 5.59 4.54
CA LYS A 80 0.78 5.39 5.65
C LYS A 80 -0.46 4.72 5.13
N VAL A 81 -0.66 3.45 5.48
CA VAL A 81 -1.82 2.67 5.05
C VAL A 81 -2.79 2.51 6.21
N VAL A 82 -4.05 2.85 5.96
CA VAL A 82 -5.17 2.65 6.88
C VAL A 82 -6.09 1.60 6.28
N LEU A 83 -6.23 0.47 6.96
CA LEU A 83 -7.16 -0.57 6.51
C LEU A 83 -8.57 -0.20 6.95
N LYS A 84 -9.43 0.19 6.01
CA LYS A 84 -10.84 0.47 6.31
C LYS A 84 -11.65 -0.82 6.41
N GLU A 85 -11.58 -1.65 5.37
CA GLU A 85 -12.42 -2.85 5.27
C GLU A 85 -11.66 -4.02 4.64
N ILE A 86 -12.03 -5.25 5.00
CA ILE A 86 -11.52 -6.48 4.39
C ILE A 86 -12.71 -7.17 3.72
N LYS A 87 -12.69 -7.26 2.40
CA LYS A 87 -13.58 -8.08 1.58
C LYS A 87 -12.92 -9.45 1.34
N GLU A 88 -13.63 -10.49 1.74
CA GLU A 88 -13.30 -11.91 1.46
C GLU A 88 -14.17 -12.41 0.31
#